data_AF-A0A2K3J3J1-F1
#
_entry.id   AF-A0A2K3J3J1-F1
#
_cell.length_a   1.000
_cell.length_b   1.000
_cell.length_c   1.000
_cell.angle_alpha   90.00
_cell.angle_beta   90.00
_cell.angle_gamma   90.00
#
_symmetry.space_group_name_H-M   'P 1'
#
loop_
_entity.id
_entity.type
_entity.pdbx_description
1 polymer ?
#
loop_
_entity_poly.entity_id
_entity_poly.type
_entity_poly.pdbx_seq_one_letter_code
_entity_poly.pdbx_strand_id
1 'polypeptide(L)'
;MKYDKEMYLDSGIYGYGDEDISCHKEKIVKCRKTHECCTCNKEIKIGENALHESGFMDGEVVNAYTCIECIEEWLEESGQVELDEE
;
A
#
# COMPACT_ATOMS: atom_id res chain seq x y z
N MET A 1 6.04 -8.57 6.96
CA MET A 1 6.86 -8.00 5.88
C MET A 1 7.80 -9.10 5.45
N LYS A 2 7.41 -9.75 4.39
CA LYS A 2 8.07 -10.88 3.73
C LYS A 2 9.09 -10.38 2.69
N TYR A 3 8.88 -9.19 2.12
CA TYR A 3 9.72 -8.56 1.08
C TYR A 3 10.40 -7.27 1.56
N ASP A 4 11.20 -6.66 0.69
CA ASP A 4 11.84 -5.38 0.97
C ASP A 4 10.84 -4.22 0.91
N LYS A 5 11.03 -3.19 1.75
CA LYS A 5 10.10 -2.04 1.86
C LYS A 5 9.91 -1.34 0.53
N GLU A 6 10.96 -1.32 -0.29
CA GLU A 6 10.96 -0.71 -1.62
C GLU A 6 9.94 -1.37 -2.56
N MET A 7 9.77 -2.70 -2.48
CA MET A 7 8.77 -3.42 -3.29
C MET A 7 7.33 -3.07 -2.90
N TYR A 8 7.08 -2.73 -1.64
CA TYR A 8 5.75 -2.30 -1.22
C TYR A 8 5.45 -0.86 -1.64
N LEU A 9 6.47 -0.01 -1.69
CA LEU A 9 6.34 1.41 -2.01
C LEU A 9 6.01 1.67 -3.47
N ASP A 10 6.44 0.80 -4.39
CA ASP A 10 6.21 0.90 -5.83
C ASP A 10 5.34 -0.25 -6.35
N SER A 11 4.52 -0.84 -5.47
CA SER A 11 3.69 -2.01 -5.81
C SER A 11 2.61 -1.69 -6.85
N GLY A 12 2.30 -0.40 -7.05
CA GLY A 12 1.29 0.05 -8.01
C GLY A 12 -0.09 -0.56 -7.78
N ILE A 13 -0.39 -0.99 -6.55
CA ILE A 13 -1.61 -1.74 -6.21
C ILE A 13 -2.90 -0.99 -6.58
N TYR A 14 -2.88 0.33 -6.52
CA TYR A 14 -4.00 1.18 -6.92
C TYR A 14 -3.91 1.67 -8.37
N GLY A 15 -2.89 1.25 -9.12
CA GLY A 15 -2.79 1.49 -10.56
C GLY A 15 -2.82 2.97 -10.94
N TYR A 16 -2.30 3.86 -10.08
CA TYR A 16 -2.16 5.28 -10.40
C TYR A 16 -1.03 5.50 -11.41
N GLY A 17 -1.22 4.95 -12.60
CA GLY A 17 -0.51 5.36 -13.79
C GLY A 17 -1.01 6.74 -14.18
N ASP A 18 -0.30 7.78 -13.74
CA ASP A 18 -0.32 9.10 -14.37
C ASP A 18 -1.66 9.90 -14.32
N GLU A 19 -2.70 9.43 -13.62
CA GLU A 19 -3.96 10.18 -13.50
C GLU A 19 -3.99 11.06 -12.23
N ASP A 20 -3.61 12.33 -12.42
CA ASP A 20 -4.06 13.54 -11.70
C ASP A 20 -3.84 13.65 -10.17
N ILE A 21 -3.17 12.69 -9.51
CA ILE A 21 -2.83 12.85 -8.08
C ILE A 21 -1.57 13.70 -7.91
N SER A 22 -1.77 14.96 -7.56
CA SER A 22 -0.67 15.87 -7.23
C SER A 22 0.00 15.48 -5.91
N CYS A 23 1.34 15.47 -5.88
CA CYS A 23 2.14 15.11 -4.69
C CYS A 23 1.81 13.74 -4.10
N HIS A 24 1.51 12.75 -4.95
CA HIS A 24 1.40 11.35 -4.53
C HIS A 24 2.67 10.91 -3.78
N LYS A 25 2.44 10.29 -2.62
CA LYS A 25 3.45 9.79 -1.70
C LYS A 25 3.00 8.48 -1.11
N GLU A 26 3.74 7.45 -1.41
CA GLU A 26 3.62 6.14 -0.76
C GLU A 26 4.67 6.03 0.33
N LYS A 27 4.25 5.53 1.49
CA LYS A 27 5.18 5.17 2.56
C LYS A 27 4.64 4.05 3.41
N ILE A 28 5.53 3.15 3.79
CA ILE A 28 5.24 2.17 4.82
C ILE A 28 5.28 2.86 6.18
N VAL A 29 4.15 2.87 6.86
CA VAL A 29 4.00 3.48 8.20
C VAL A 29 3.58 2.44 9.22
N LYS A 30 4.03 2.64 10.45
CA LYS A 30 3.52 1.89 11.60
C LYS A 30 2.22 2.54 12.08
N CYS A 31 1.11 1.82 12.02
CA CYS A 31 -0.20 2.26 12.46
C CYS A 31 -0.17 2.58 13.96
N ARG A 32 -0.50 3.83 14.31
CA ARG A 32 -0.62 4.28 15.71
C ARG A 32 -2.07 4.27 16.21
N LYS A 33 -3.02 4.03 15.31
CA LYS A 33 -4.45 3.86 15.55
C LYS A 33 -4.90 2.64 14.75
N THR A 34 -6.10 2.13 15.04
CA THR A 34 -6.73 1.14 14.17
C THR A 34 -7.12 1.83 12.86
N HIS A 35 -6.81 1.21 11.73
CA HIS A 35 -7.16 1.69 10.40
C HIS A 35 -7.89 0.58 9.65
N GLU A 36 -8.72 0.93 8.68
CA GLU A 36 -9.36 -0.06 7.81
C GLU A 36 -8.57 -0.17 6.51
N CYS A 37 -8.31 -1.41 6.08
CA CYS A 37 -7.63 -1.67 4.82
C CYS A 37 -8.55 -1.34 3.64
N CYS A 38 -8.11 -0.48 2.73
CA CYS A 38 -8.91 -0.07 1.57
C CYS A 38 -9.15 -1.23 0.57
N THR A 39 -8.32 -2.27 0.59
CA THR A 39 -8.44 -3.44 -0.31
C THR A 39 -9.37 -4.50 0.28
N CYS A 40 -9.08 -5.01 1.48
CA CYS A 40 -9.84 -6.12 2.07
C CYS A 40 -10.82 -5.72 3.17
N ASN A 41 -10.94 -4.42 3.49
CA ASN A 41 -11.79 -3.88 4.56
C ASN A 41 -11.51 -4.48 5.95
N LYS A 42 -10.34 -5.11 6.14
CA LYS A 42 -9.91 -5.61 7.45
C LYS A 42 -9.38 -4.48 8.32
N GLU A 43 -9.55 -4.64 9.63
CA GLU A 43 -8.98 -3.74 10.62
C GLU A 43 -7.47 -4.01 10.81
N ILE A 44 -6.66 -3.02 10.47
CA ILE A 44 -5.23 -2.93 10.73
C ILE A 44 -5.04 -2.44 12.15
N LYS A 45 -4.48 -3.29 13.01
CA LYS A 45 -4.32 -3.00 14.44
C LYS A 45 -3.20 -1.98 14.71
N ILE A 46 -3.29 -1.35 15.88
CA ILE A 46 -2.22 -0.48 16.39
C ILE A 46 -0.94 -1.30 16.54
N GLY A 47 0.16 -0.78 16.00
CA GLY A 47 1.47 -1.41 16.03
C GLY A 47 1.79 -2.25 14.81
N GLU A 48 0.80 -2.55 13.96
CA GLU A 48 1.01 -3.17 12.65
C GLU A 48 1.64 -2.15 11.69
N ASN A 49 2.25 -2.67 10.63
CA ASN A 49 2.66 -1.83 9.51
C ASN A 49 1.56 -1.84 8.44
N ALA A 50 1.45 -0.75 7.70
CA ALA A 50 0.57 -0.60 6.55
C ALA A 50 1.25 0.26 5.49
N LEU A 51 0.91 0.04 4.23
CA LEU A 51 1.19 1.03 3.19
C LEU A 51 0.21 2.17 3.36
N HIS A 52 0.76 3.36 3.45
CA HIS A 52 0.01 4.59 3.48
C HIS A 52 0.32 5.36 2.23
N GLU A 53 -0.68 5.45 1.37
CA GLU A 53 -0.68 6.27 0.19
C GLU A 53 -1.42 7.56 0.48
N SER A 54 -0.85 8.68 0.07
CA SER A 54 -1.48 9.99 0.23
C SER A 54 -1.19 10.86 -0.97
N GLY A 55 -2.16 11.70 -1.33
CA GLY A 55 -2.01 12.65 -2.41
C GLY A 55 -3.14 13.67 -2.41
N PHE A 56 -3.22 14.43 -3.49
CA PHE A 56 -4.28 15.42 -3.69
C PHE A 56 -5.05 15.08 -4.96
N MET A 57 -6.35 14.94 -4.83
CA MET A 57 -7.27 14.71 -5.95
C MET A 57 -8.30 15.84 -5.95
N ASP A 58 -8.39 16.61 -7.04
CA ASP A 58 -9.30 17.76 -7.19
C ASP A 58 -9.20 18.81 -6.06
N GLY A 59 -7.99 18.96 -5.47
CA GLY A 59 -7.74 19.89 -4.35
C GLY A 59 -8.10 19.34 -2.97
N GLU A 60 -8.67 18.14 -2.88
CA GLU A 60 -8.91 17.43 -1.62
C GLU A 60 -7.78 16.45 -1.28
N VAL A 61 -7.45 16.32 0.00
CA VAL A 61 -6.43 15.38 0.47
C VAL A 61 -7.03 13.98 0.50
N VAL A 62 -6.50 13.10 -0.33
CA VAL A 62 -6.85 11.68 -0.32
C VAL A 62 -5.76 10.89 0.39
N ASN A 63 -6.17 9.93 1.20
CA ASN A 63 -5.26 8.95 1.79
C ASN A 63 -5.91 7.57 1.82
N ALA A 64 -5.10 6.55 1.58
CA ALA A 64 -5.48 5.15 1.62
C ALA A 64 -4.51 4.37 2.50
N TYR A 65 -5.05 3.43 3.28
CA TYR A 65 -4.27 2.51 4.10
C TYR A 65 -4.48 1.09 3.57
N THR A 66 -3.39 0.39 3.31
CA THR A 66 -3.41 -0.98 2.81
C THR A 66 -2.62 -1.86 3.76
N CYS A 67 -3.22 -2.97 4.20
CA CYS A 67 -2.49 -3.92 5.02
C CYS A 67 -1.38 -4.58 4.19
N ILE A 68 -0.29 -4.95 4.87
CA ILE A 68 0.86 -5.58 4.22
C ILE A 68 0.44 -6.88 3.52
N GLU A 69 -0.45 -7.67 4.13
CA GLU A 69 -0.95 -8.91 3.54
C GLU A 69 -1.55 -8.72 2.14
N CYS A 70 -2.36 -7.68 1.92
CA CYS A 70 -2.96 -7.41 0.61
C CYS A 70 -1.93 -6.98 -0.43
N ILE A 71 -0.86 -6.32 -0.01
CA ILE A 71 0.20 -5.93 -0.93
C ILE A 71 1.09 -7.12 -1.25
N GLU A 72 1.35 -7.99 -0.27
CA GLU A 72 2.07 -9.25 -0.50
C GLU A 72 1.30 -10.10 -1.52
N GLU A 73 -0.01 -10.26 -1.32
CA GLU A 73 -0.89 -10.96 -2.26
C GLU A 73 -0.87 -10.30 -3.65
N TRP A 74 -0.97 -8.97 -3.72
CA TRP A 74 -0.87 -8.24 -5.00
C TRP A 74 0.49 -8.38 -5.68
N LEU A 75 1.60 -8.33 -4.94
CA LEU A 75 2.94 -8.50 -5.46
C LEU A 75 3.12 -9.92 -6.01
N GLU A 76 2.62 -10.92 -5.29
CA GLU A 76 2.62 -12.32 -5.70
C GLU A 76 1.72 -12.55 -6.95
N GLU A 77 0.53 -11.92 -7.02
CA GLU A 77 -0.37 -12.01 -8.18
C GLU A 77 0.11 -11.22 -9.40
N SER A 78 0.70 -10.04 -9.21
CA SER A 78 1.23 -9.19 -10.28
C SER A 78 2.55 -9.71 -10.86
N GLY A 79 3.20 -10.66 -10.18
CA GLY A 79 4.50 -11.20 -10.56
C GLY A 79 5.65 -10.20 -10.40
N GLN A 80 5.46 -9.11 -9.62
CA GLN A 80 6.53 -8.17 -9.31
C GLN A 80 7.58 -8.73 -8.35
N VAL A 81 7.23 -9.78 -7.61
CA VAL A 81 8.18 -10.56 -6.84
C VAL A 81 8.43 -11.87 -7.58
N GLU A 82 9.68 -12.09 -8.00
CA GLU A 82 10.13 -13.43 -8.36
C GLU A 82 10.03 -14.28 -7.09
N LEU A 83 9.04 -15.18 -7.05
CA LEU A 83 9.10 -16.31 -6.13
C LEU A 83 10.32 -17.10 -6.58
N ASP A 84 11.38 -17.07 -5.77
CA ASP A 84 12.51 -17.99 -5.90
C ASP A 84 11.93 -19.39 -5.64
N GLU A 85 11.38 -20.01 -6.71
CA GLU A 85 10.97 -21.41 -6.74
C GLU A 85 12.27 -22.24 -6.67
N GLU A 86 12.66 -22.63 -5.46
CA GLU A 86 13.70 -23.64 -5.22
C GLU A 86 13.20 -25.06 -5.55
#